data_AF-A0A7S1JMQ0-F1
#
_entry.id   AF-A0A7S1JMQ0-F1
#
_cell.length_a   1.000
_cell.length_b   1.000
_cell.length_c   1.000
_cell.angle_alpha   90.00
_cell.angle_beta   90.00
_cell.angle_gamma   90.00
#
_symmetry.space_group_name_H-M   'P 1'
#
loop_
_entity.id
_entity.type
_entity.pdbx_description
1 polymer ?
#
loop_
_entity_poly.entity_id
_entity_poly.type
_entity_poly.pdbx_seq_one_letter_code
_entity_poly.pdbx_strand_id
1 'polypeptide(L)'
;MHQDSHQSNPISQRSSMTTAANIDKRINRGQFYDAHQVLTSYISRLTARGKRDEAASLCADFALKFAAKEQYGLTADLAITLIDLWKEEADRLPCVTAERLETIVALFQACPPHSTKEKYRFINKAIKWTSTTPLEGQEGAESPYPNGHPMLHTAAGKAYWAEKDFGSAQLHLVFGKDGCDL
;
A
#
# COMPACT_ATOMS: atom_id res chain seq x y z
N MET A 1 -66.83 -0.36 11.93
CA MET A 1 -66.20 0.15 10.70
C MET A 1 -65.95 1.64 10.90
N HIS A 2 -64.70 2.04 11.13
CA HIS A 2 -64.04 3.24 10.58
C HIS A 2 -62.57 3.12 11.01
N GLN A 3 -61.72 2.93 10.01
CA GLN A 3 -60.27 2.83 10.14
C GLN A 3 -59.71 4.26 10.26
N ASP A 4 -58.97 4.54 11.32
CA ASP A 4 -58.08 5.70 11.34
C ASP A 4 -56.63 5.22 11.20
N SER A 5 -56.09 5.61 10.06
CA SER A 5 -54.77 5.34 9.52
C SER A 5 -53.67 5.97 10.37
N HIS A 6 -52.88 5.15 11.05
CA HIS A 6 -51.51 5.52 11.40
C HIS A 6 -50.62 5.44 10.16
N GLN A 7 -50.51 6.56 9.44
CA GLN A 7 -49.44 6.76 8.45
C GLN A 7 -48.12 6.92 9.20
N SER A 8 -47.33 5.85 9.24
CA SER A 8 -45.93 5.88 9.63
C SER A 8 -45.14 6.62 8.55
N ASN A 9 -44.58 7.78 8.91
CA ASN A 9 -43.77 8.61 8.03
C ASN A 9 -42.40 7.92 7.77
N PRO A 10 -42.00 7.62 6.52
CA PRO A 10 -40.73 6.97 6.23
C PRO A 10 -39.64 8.04 6.05
N ILE A 11 -39.21 8.67 7.14
CA ILE A 11 -38.08 9.62 7.08
C ILE A 11 -36.94 9.12 7.95
N SER A 12 -35.88 8.72 7.24
CA SER A 12 -34.48 8.68 7.68
C SER A 12 -33.97 7.41 8.36
N GLN A 13 -34.04 6.28 7.64
CA GLN A 13 -32.93 5.31 7.69
C GLN A 13 -31.81 5.80 6.78
N ARG A 14 -31.12 6.88 7.17
CA ARG A 14 -29.81 7.19 6.59
C ARG A 14 -28.81 6.28 7.31
N SER A 15 -28.66 5.05 6.84
CA SER A 15 -27.59 4.18 7.33
C SER A 15 -26.28 4.95 7.20
N SER A 16 -25.66 5.28 8.35
CA SER A 16 -24.39 5.96 8.39
C SER A 16 -23.35 5.05 7.74
N MET A 17 -23.04 5.31 6.47
CA MET A 17 -22.00 4.55 5.77
C MET A 17 -20.66 4.82 6.46
N THR A 18 -19.89 3.76 6.71
CA THR A 18 -18.54 3.91 7.24
C THR A 18 -17.70 4.78 6.32
N THR A 19 -16.69 5.47 6.86
CA THR A 19 -15.79 6.32 6.07
C THR A 19 -15.18 5.54 4.90
N ALA A 20 -14.76 4.29 5.12
CA ALA A 20 -14.23 3.40 4.08
C ALA A 20 -15.26 3.14 2.96
N ALA A 21 -16.51 2.82 3.30
CA ALA A 21 -17.57 2.60 2.31
C ALA A 21 -17.88 3.87 1.49
N ASN A 22 -17.79 5.06 2.12
CA ASN A 22 -17.93 6.33 1.41
C ASN A 22 -16.76 6.58 0.43
N ILE A 23 -15.53 6.21 0.79
CA ILE A 23 -14.36 6.31 -0.10
C ILE A 23 -14.52 5.35 -1.29
N ASP A 24 -14.92 4.09 -1.04
CA ASP A 24 -15.18 3.11 -2.11
C ASP A 24 -16.21 3.61 -3.12
N LYS A 25 -17.29 4.23 -2.61
CA LYS A 25 -18.33 4.81 -3.46
C LYS A 25 -17.78 5.93 -4.36
N ARG A 26 -16.84 6.74 -3.87
CA ARG A 26 -16.19 7.80 -4.66
C ARG A 26 -15.29 7.20 -5.74
N ILE A 27 -14.49 6.17 -5.41
CA ILE A 27 -13.66 5.44 -6.39
C ILE A 27 -14.54 4.86 -7.49
N ASN A 28 -15.65 4.21 -7.14
CA ASN A 28 -16.57 3.62 -8.12
C ASN A 28 -17.27 4.66 -9.00
N ARG A 29 -17.32 5.93 -8.58
CA ARG A 29 -17.84 7.06 -9.34
C ARG A 29 -16.78 7.81 -10.15
N GLY A 30 -15.53 7.35 -10.14
CA GLY A 30 -14.41 8.03 -10.81
C GLY A 30 -13.91 9.29 -10.09
N GLN A 31 -14.34 9.52 -8.84
CA GLN A 31 -13.93 10.68 -8.03
C GLN A 31 -12.61 10.39 -7.30
N PHE A 32 -11.56 10.05 -8.05
CA PHE A 32 -10.34 9.45 -7.50
C PHE A 32 -9.55 10.39 -6.58
N TYR A 33 -9.33 11.64 -7.00
CA TYR A 33 -8.60 12.61 -6.18
C TYR A 33 -9.35 12.96 -4.89
N ASP A 34 -10.67 13.14 -4.96
CA ASP A 34 -11.50 13.37 -3.79
C ASP A 34 -11.48 12.15 -2.84
N ALA A 35 -11.57 10.94 -3.41
CA ALA A 35 -11.48 9.71 -2.63
C ALA A 35 -10.12 9.62 -1.91
N HIS A 36 -9.04 9.91 -2.63
CA HIS A 36 -7.68 9.93 -2.11
C HIS A 36 -7.51 10.95 -0.98
N GLN A 37 -7.99 12.19 -1.17
CA GLN A 37 -7.89 13.24 -0.15
C GLN A 37 -8.65 12.88 1.14
N VAL A 38 -9.85 12.30 1.01
CA VAL A 38 -10.63 11.84 2.17
C VAL A 38 -9.92 10.66 2.86
N LEU A 39 -9.35 9.74 2.08
CA LEU A 39 -8.61 8.59 2.59
C LEU A 39 -7.35 9.01 3.35
N THR A 40 -6.50 9.87 2.79
CA THR A 40 -5.27 10.34 3.44
C THR A 40 -5.60 11.08 4.74
N SER A 41 -6.62 11.94 4.73
CA SER A 41 -7.12 12.58 5.96
C SER A 41 -7.61 11.57 7.01
N TYR A 42 -8.24 10.47 6.59
CA TYR A 42 -8.67 9.41 7.49
C TYR A 42 -7.49 8.62 8.06
N ILE A 43 -6.52 8.22 7.22
CA ILE A 43 -5.26 7.57 7.61
C ILE A 43 -4.49 8.41 8.64
N SER A 44 -4.34 9.72 8.41
CA SER A 44 -3.66 10.61 9.36
C SER A 44 -4.36 10.64 10.72
N ARG A 45 -5.70 10.66 10.74
CA ARG A 45 -6.47 10.62 12.00
C ARG A 45 -6.36 9.28 12.73
N LEU A 46 -6.30 8.17 12.01
CA LEU A 46 -6.07 6.85 12.60
C LEU A 46 -4.68 6.77 13.22
N THR A 47 -3.67 7.20 12.47
CA THR A 47 -2.27 7.25 12.91
C THR A 47 -2.12 8.10 14.18
N ALA A 48 -2.76 9.27 14.23
CA ALA A 48 -2.75 10.14 15.41
C ALA A 48 -3.43 9.52 16.65
N ARG A 49 -4.27 8.49 16.47
CA ARG A 49 -4.92 7.73 17.56
C ARG A 49 -4.18 6.44 17.92
N GLY A 50 -2.97 6.24 17.38
CA GLY A 50 -2.21 5.00 17.57
C GLY A 50 -2.73 3.81 16.75
N LYS A 51 -3.74 3.99 15.91
CA LYS A 51 -4.34 2.91 15.08
C LYS A 51 -3.53 2.69 13.79
N ARG A 52 -2.23 2.44 13.92
CA ARG A 52 -1.30 2.31 12.78
C ARG A 52 -1.56 1.07 11.93
N ASP A 53 -1.85 -0.07 12.55
CA ASP A 53 -2.18 -1.30 11.81
C ASP A 53 -3.43 -1.11 10.94
N GLU A 54 -4.49 -0.52 11.49
CA GLU A 54 -5.71 -0.18 10.75
C GLU A 54 -5.40 0.78 9.58
N ALA A 55 -4.56 1.78 9.81
CA ALA A 55 -4.13 2.73 8.78
C ALA A 55 -3.32 2.04 7.67
N ALA A 56 -2.41 1.12 8.02
CA ALA A 56 -1.60 0.36 7.08
C ALA A 56 -2.46 -0.58 6.22
N SER A 57 -3.40 -1.32 6.82
CA SER A 57 -4.35 -2.15 6.08
C SER A 57 -5.16 -1.33 5.08
N LEU A 58 -5.65 -0.14 5.49
CA LEU A 58 -6.37 0.75 4.58
C LEU A 58 -5.49 1.26 3.42
N CYS A 59 -4.22 1.59 3.67
CA CYS A 59 -3.30 1.96 2.59
C CYS A 59 -3.18 0.83 1.55
N ALA A 60 -2.92 -0.41 1.99
CA ALA A 60 -2.77 -1.55 1.10
C ALA A 60 -4.06 -1.82 0.30
N ASP A 61 -5.20 -1.90 0.99
CA ASP A 61 -6.50 -2.18 0.36
C ASP A 61 -6.88 -1.14 -0.69
N PHE A 62 -6.78 0.15 -0.33
CA PHE A 62 -7.18 1.22 -1.24
C PHE A 62 -6.16 1.44 -2.37
N ALA A 63 -4.87 1.20 -2.14
CA ALA A 63 -3.88 1.22 -3.22
C ALA A 63 -4.24 0.19 -4.30
N LEU A 64 -4.59 -1.05 -3.93
CA LEU A 64 -5.05 -2.06 -4.88
C LEU A 64 -6.33 -1.64 -5.62
N LYS A 65 -7.27 -1.00 -4.93
CA LYS A 65 -8.50 -0.46 -5.55
C LYS A 65 -8.21 0.66 -6.55
N PHE A 66 -7.24 1.53 -6.26
CA PHE A 66 -6.79 2.55 -7.20
C PHE A 66 -6.10 1.91 -8.41
N ALA A 67 -5.25 0.90 -8.20
CA ALA A 67 -4.59 0.17 -9.29
C ALA A 67 -5.61 -0.51 -10.22
N ALA A 68 -6.67 -1.11 -9.66
CA ALA A 68 -7.77 -1.70 -10.43
C ALA A 68 -8.60 -0.67 -11.25
N LYS A 69 -8.39 0.62 -11.00
CA LYS A 69 -8.95 1.75 -11.77
C LYS A 69 -7.87 2.52 -12.56
N GLU A 70 -6.72 1.89 -12.74
CA GLU A 70 -5.55 2.42 -13.45
C GLU A 70 -5.01 3.75 -12.86
N GLN A 71 -5.32 4.03 -11.60
CA GLN A 71 -4.83 5.20 -10.87
C GLN A 71 -3.48 4.88 -10.21
N TYR A 72 -2.47 4.60 -11.04
CA TYR A 72 -1.16 4.11 -10.59
C TYR A 72 -0.39 5.12 -9.74
N GLY A 73 -0.49 6.42 -10.04
CA GLY A 73 0.11 7.46 -9.22
C GLY A 73 -0.42 7.48 -7.79
N LEU A 74 -1.75 7.35 -7.62
CA LEU A 74 -2.40 7.27 -6.30
C LEU A 74 -2.08 5.94 -5.59
N THR A 75 -1.96 4.85 -6.37
CA THR A 75 -1.51 3.54 -5.86
C THR A 75 -0.13 3.66 -5.24
N ALA A 76 0.83 4.23 -5.97
CA ALA A 76 2.20 4.38 -5.52
C ALA A 76 2.32 5.35 -4.33
N ASP A 77 1.51 6.40 -4.27
CA ASP A 77 1.50 7.35 -3.15
C ASP A 77 1.04 6.69 -1.83
N LEU A 78 -0.05 5.91 -1.88
CA LEU A 78 -0.49 5.12 -0.73
C LEU A 78 0.50 4.03 -0.36
N ALA A 79 1.13 3.38 -1.33
CA ALA A 79 2.16 2.37 -1.08
C ALA A 79 3.40 2.97 -0.40
N ILE A 80 3.77 4.21 -0.73
CA ILE A 80 4.84 4.96 -0.04
C ILE A 80 4.43 5.28 1.40
N THR A 81 3.19 5.73 1.59
CA THR A 81 2.61 6.01 2.91
C THR A 81 2.61 4.75 3.79
N LEU A 82 2.30 3.58 3.21
CA LEU A 82 2.36 2.29 3.90
C LEU A 82 3.76 1.99 4.46
N ILE A 83 4.82 2.22 3.67
CA ILE A 83 6.20 2.04 4.15
C ILE A 83 6.53 2.99 5.31
N ASP A 84 6.03 4.23 5.28
CA ASP A 84 6.24 5.18 6.38
C ASP A 84 5.52 4.74 7.67
N LEU A 85 4.30 4.19 7.56
CA LEU A 85 3.59 3.63 8.70
C LEU A 85 4.33 2.45 9.33
N TRP A 86 4.92 1.55 8.54
CA TRP A 86 5.72 0.42 9.04
C TRP A 86 7.10 0.83 9.57
N LYS A 87 7.61 2.00 9.20
CA LYS A 87 8.86 2.54 9.77
C LYS A 87 8.66 3.15 11.14
N GLU A 88 7.52 3.79 11.35
CA GLU A 88 7.23 4.57 12.57
C GLU A 88 6.36 3.79 13.57
N GLU A 89 6.49 2.46 13.63
CA GLU A 89 5.71 1.66 14.57
C GLU A 89 6.02 2.08 16.01
N ALA A 90 5.02 2.65 16.67
CA ALA A 90 5.18 3.24 18.01
C ALA A 90 5.17 2.17 19.12
N ASP A 91 4.39 1.11 18.93
CA ASP A 91 4.10 0.12 19.98
C ASP A 91 4.92 -1.17 19.84
N ARG A 92 5.65 -1.34 18.73
CA ARG A 92 6.54 -2.47 18.47
C ARG A 92 7.74 -2.03 17.66
N LEU A 93 8.85 -2.74 17.80
CA LEU A 93 10.00 -2.52 16.93
C LEU A 93 9.60 -2.88 15.48
N PRO A 94 9.86 -1.99 14.50
CA PRO A 94 9.66 -2.31 13.11
C PRO A 94 10.40 -3.59 12.73
N CYS A 95 9.69 -4.51 12.08
CA CYS A 95 10.27 -5.73 11.52
C CYS A 95 9.82 -5.94 10.07
N VAL A 96 10.65 -6.63 9.31
CA VAL A 96 10.32 -7.13 7.98
C VAL A 96 9.73 -8.53 8.14
N THR A 97 8.45 -8.69 7.80
CA THR A 97 7.74 -9.97 7.78
C THR A 97 7.54 -10.45 6.34
N ALA A 98 7.28 -11.74 6.16
CA ALA A 98 6.92 -12.30 4.85
C ALA A 98 5.66 -11.62 4.26
N GLU A 99 4.63 -11.40 5.07
CA GLU A 99 3.39 -10.75 4.66
C GLU A 99 3.61 -9.31 4.15
N ARG A 100 4.44 -8.52 4.84
CA ARG A 100 4.78 -7.14 4.41
C ARG A 100 5.52 -7.15 3.09
N LEU A 101 6.46 -8.07 2.94
CA LEU A 101 7.22 -8.26 1.72
C LEU A 101 6.33 -8.66 0.54
N GLU A 102 5.41 -9.61 0.74
CA GLU A 102 4.40 -10.00 -0.25
C GLU A 102 3.49 -8.83 -0.63
N THR A 103 3.04 -8.06 0.37
CA THR A 103 2.22 -6.85 0.15
C THR A 103 2.96 -5.82 -0.70
N ILE A 104 4.25 -5.58 -0.44
CA ILE A 104 5.07 -4.65 -1.23
C ILE A 104 5.15 -5.11 -2.68
N VAL A 105 5.44 -6.38 -2.91
CA VAL A 105 5.53 -6.95 -4.27
C VAL A 105 4.20 -6.86 -4.99
N ALA A 106 3.09 -7.21 -4.32
CA ALA A 106 1.76 -7.13 -4.89
C ALA A 106 1.41 -5.69 -5.32
N LEU A 107 1.65 -4.70 -4.46
CA LEU A 107 1.41 -3.28 -4.78
C LEU A 107 2.30 -2.77 -5.92
N PHE A 108 3.57 -3.20 -5.95
CA PHE A 108 4.50 -2.80 -7.00
C PHE A 108 4.11 -3.41 -8.36
N GLN A 109 3.69 -4.68 -8.38
CA GLN A 109 3.25 -5.38 -9.58
C GLN A 109 1.87 -4.92 -10.07
N ALA A 110 1.00 -4.47 -9.16
CA ALA A 110 -0.27 -3.84 -9.51
C ALA A 110 -0.08 -2.53 -10.30
N CYS A 111 1.12 -1.93 -10.26
CA CYS A 111 1.54 -0.90 -11.19
C CYS A 111 2.33 -1.53 -12.34
N PRO A 112 1.80 -1.62 -13.58
CA PRO A 112 2.55 -2.16 -14.71
C PRO A 112 3.85 -1.37 -15.00
N PRO A 113 4.82 -1.95 -15.71
CA PRO A 113 5.90 -1.18 -16.30
C PRO A 113 5.36 0.00 -17.14
N HIS A 114 6.06 1.13 -17.13
CA HIS A 114 5.70 2.39 -17.79
C HIS A 114 4.44 3.10 -17.26
N SER A 115 3.83 2.62 -16.16
CA SER A 115 2.57 3.18 -15.68
C SER A 115 2.72 4.50 -14.92
N THR A 116 3.77 4.66 -14.10
CA THR A 116 4.02 5.86 -13.28
C THR A 116 5.47 5.81 -12.79
N LYS A 117 6.16 6.95 -12.67
CA LYS A 117 7.56 6.97 -12.15
C LYS A 117 7.61 6.72 -10.63
N GLU A 118 6.51 7.03 -9.96
CA GLU A 118 6.32 6.94 -8.51
C GLU A 118 6.42 5.50 -8.01
N LYS A 119 6.13 4.49 -8.84
CA LYS A 119 6.33 3.07 -8.47
C LYS A 119 7.79 2.76 -8.14
N TYR A 120 8.73 3.42 -8.82
CA TYR A 120 10.16 3.23 -8.59
C TYR A 120 10.62 3.95 -7.33
N ARG A 121 10.03 5.11 -7.02
CA ARG A 121 10.19 5.77 -5.71
C ARG A 121 9.66 4.87 -4.59
N PHE A 122 8.52 4.21 -4.79
CA PHE A 122 7.95 3.25 -3.84
C PHE A 122 8.89 2.07 -3.60
N ILE A 123 9.29 1.33 -4.64
CA ILE A 123 10.12 0.12 -4.45
C ILE A 123 11.51 0.46 -3.89
N ASN A 124 12.11 1.59 -4.28
CA ASN A 124 13.41 2.02 -3.72
C ASN A 124 13.29 2.39 -2.24
N LYS A 125 12.17 3.00 -1.82
CA LYS A 125 11.90 3.29 -0.41
C LYS A 125 11.72 2.00 0.39
N ALA A 126 11.06 1.00 -0.18
CA ALA A 126 10.87 -0.32 0.41
C ALA A 126 12.19 -1.10 0.52
N ILE A 127 13.02 -1.10 -0.52
CA ILE A 127 14.38 -1.66 -0.49
C ILE A 127 15.19 -1.02 0.63
N LYS A 128 15.22 0.32 0.70
CA LYS A 128 15.93 1.04 1.76
C LYS A 128 15.39 0.70 3.15
N TRP A 129 14.08 0.53 3.30
CA TRP A 129 13.48 0.11 4.55
C TRP A 129 13.99 -1.27 4.98
N THR A 130 13.88 -2.26 4.09
CA THR A 130 14.37 -3.62 4.38
C THR A 130 15.89 -3.69 4.61
N SER A 131 16.64 -2.71 4.12
CA SER A 131 18.09 -2.62 4.34
C SER A 131 18.48 -2.18 5.75
N THR A 132 17.55 -1.61 6.50
CA THR A 132 17.79 -1.04 7.84
C THR A 132 16.90 -1.65 8.92
N THR A 133 15.98 -2.52 8.54
CA THR A 133 14.97 -3.09 9.44
C THR A 133 15.22 -4.60 9.60
N PRO A 134 15.38 -5.11 10.83
CA PRO A 134 15.56 -6.53 11.07
C PRO A 134 14.36 -7.37 10.63
N LEU A 135 14.59 -8.67 10.46
CA LEU A 135 13.51 -9.63 10.19
C LEU A 135 12.69 -9.89 11.46
N GLU A 136 11.47 -10.36 11.27
CA GLU A 136 10.65 -10.91 12.38
C GLU A 136 11.42 -11.99 13.15
N GLY A 137 11.39 -11.91 14.48
CA GLY A 137 12.15 -12.80 15.37
C GLY A 137 13.64 -12.45 15.49
N GLN A 138 14.08 -11.34 14.88
CA GLN A 138 15.42 -10.77 15.02
C GLN A 138 15.38 -9.33 15.54
N GLU A 139 14.37 -8.99 16.35
CA GLU A 139 14.18 -7.65 16.88
C GLU A 139 15.42 -7.18 17.66
N GLY A 140 15.92 -5.98 17.33
CA GLY A 140 17.13 -5.41 17.93
C GLY A 140 18.45 -5.80 17.23
N ALA A 141 18.41 -6.65 16.19
CA ALA A 141 19.54 -6.91 15.31
C ALA A 141 19.59 -5.95 14.11
N GLU A 142 20.71 -5.92 13.41
CA GLU A 142 20.80 -5.30 12.10
C GLU A 142 20.07 -6.15 11.04
N SER A 143 19.68 -5.52 9.92
CA SER A 143 19.11 -6.27 8.81
C SER A 143 20.13 -7.27 8.24
N PRO A 144 19.76 -8.54 8.02
CA PRO A 144 20.63 -9.49 7.33
C PRO A 144 20.83 -9.15 5.84
N TYR A 145 20.08 -8.18 5.33
CA TYR A 145 20.13 -7.72 3.95
C TYR A 145 20.56 -6.25 3.89
N PRO A 146 21.85 -5.91 4.10
CA PRO A 146 22.30 -4.52 4.21
C PRO A 146 22.07 -3.66 2.94
N ASN A 147 21.85 -4.31 1.79
CA ASN A 147 21.50 -3.65 0.52
C ASN A 147 19.99 -3.67 0.21
N GLY A 148 19.17 -4.28 1.08
CA GLY A 148 17.74 -4.48 0.90
C GLY A 148 17.38 -5.91 0.50
N HIS A 149 16.12 -6.28 0.71
CA HIS A 149 15.66 -7.66 0.58
C HIS A 149 15.72 -8.13 -0.89
N PRO A 150 16.32 -9.31 -1.19
CA PRO A 150 16.51 -9.80 -2.57
C PRO A 150 15.22 -9.88 -3.40
N MET A 151 14.09 -10.25 -2.78
CA MET A 151 12.80 -10.32 -3.47
C MET A 151 12.36 -8.96 -4.06
N LEU A 152 12.64 -7.86 -3.36
CA LEU A 152 12.30 -6.52 -3.85
C LEU A 152 13.22 -6.10 -4.99
N HIS A 153 14.50 -6.49 -4.92
CA HIS A 153 15.45 -6.30 -6.01
C HIS A 153 15.05 -7.08 -7.27
N THR A 154 14.70 -8.37 -7.15
CA THR A 154 14.22 -9.15 -8.29
C THR A 154 12.95 -8.54 -8.91
N ALA A 155 12.00 -8.06 -8.09
CA ALA A 155 10.81 -7.38 -8.60
C ALA A 155 11.15 -6.08 -9.37
N ALA A 156 11.99 -5.21 -8.78
CA ALA A 156 12.43 -3.97 -9.41
C ALA A 156 13.22 -4.22 -10.70
N GLY A 157 14.16 -5.16 -10.68
CA GLY A 157 14.98 -5.52 -11.82
C GLY A 157 14.17 -6.03 -13.00
N LYS A 158 13.19 -6.91 -12.77
CA LYS A 158 12.24 -7.38 -13.80
C LYS A 158 11.42 -6.24 -14.39
N ALA A 159 11.00 -5.28 -13.57
CA ALA A 159 10.25 -4.11 -14.05
C ALA A 159 11.12 -3.20 -14.94
N TYR A 160 12.32 -2.81 -14.49
CA TYR A 160 13.25 -2.01 -15.31
C TYR A 160 13.64 -2.73 -16.61
N TRP A 161 13.83 -4.05 -16.57
CA TRP A 161 14.09 -4.85 -17.76
C TRP A 161 12.95 -4.77 -18.76
N ALA A 162 11.70 -4.92 -18.30
CA ALA A 162 10.51 -4.77 -19.15
C ALA A 162 10.42 -3.36 -19.76
N GLU A 163 10.94 -2.35 -19.07
CA GLU A 163 11.02 -0.98 -19.56
C GLU A 163 12.22 -0.69 -20.48
N LYS A 164 13.06 -1.70 -20.75
CA LYS A 164 14.33 -1.58 -21.47
C LYS A 164 15.35 -0.65 -20.81
N ASP A 165 15.18 -0.37 -19.52
CA ASP A 165 16.21 0.29 -18.70
C ASP A 165 17.15 -0.77 -18.13
N PHE A 166 18.03 -1.28 -18.99
CA PHE A 166 18.96 -2.37 -18.64
C PHE A 166 19.99 -1.95 -17.60
N GLY A 167 20.35 -0.66 -17.55
CA GLY A 167 21.29 -0.13 -16.56
C GLY A 167 20.70 -0.24 -15.14
N SER A 168 19.48 0.28 -14.95
CA SER A 168 18.78 0.15 -13.67
C SER A 168 18.45 -1.32 -13.36
N ALA A 169 18.05 -2.11 -14.37
CA ALA A 169 17.78 -3.53 -14.18
C ALA A 169 19.01 -4.26 -13.62
N GLN A 170 20.18 -4.11 -14.25
CA GLN A 170 21.42 -4.75 -13.81
C GLN A 170 21.77 -4.39 -12.35
N LEU A 171 21.62 -3.12 -11.96
CA LEU A 171 21.89 -2.67 -10.58
C LEU A 171 21.01 -3.36 -9.54
N HIS A 172 19.80 -3.78 -9.92
CA HIS A 172 18.93 -4.54 -9.03
C HIS A 172 19.18 -6.04 -9.08
N LEU A 173 19.34 -6.64 -10.26
CA LEU A 173 19.44 -8.09 -10.43
C LEU A 173 20.70 -8.68 -9.75
N VAL A 174 21.78 -7.91 -9.58
CA VAL A 174 22.97 -8.33 -8.81
C VAL A 174 22.65 -8.63 -7.34
N PHE A 175 21.66 -7.95 -6.77
CA PHE A 175 21.17 -8.19 -5.40
C PHE A 175 19.91 -9.07 -5.37
N GLY A 176 19.35 -9.37 -6.54
CA GLY A 176 18.23 -10.29 -6.70
C GLY A 176 18.66 -11.74 -6.50
N LYS A 177 17.68 -12.61 -6.26
CA LYS A 177 17.92 -14.06 -6.15
C LYS A 177 17.61 -14.72 -7.50
N ASP A 178 18.37 -14.37 -8.53
CA ASP A 178 18.13 -14.85 -9.91
C ASP A 178 18.84 -16.17 -10.24
N GLY A 179 19.43 -16.85 -9.24
CA GLY A 179 20.25 -18.04 -9.43
C GLY A 179 19.61 -19.40 -9.13
N CYS A 180 18.33 -19.47 -8.71
CA CYS A 180 17.72 -20.76 -8.30
C CYS A 180 16.35 -21.09 -8.89
N ASP A 181 15.70 -20.21 -9.67
CA ASP A 181 14.36 -20.49 -10.22
C ASP A 181 14.30 -20.27 -11.76
N LEU A 182 15.18 -20.94 -12.50
CA LEU A 182 15.05 -21.18 -13.95
C LEU A 182 15.02 -22.68 -14.24
#